data_AF-A0A0N4XQG2-F1
#
_entry.id   AF-A0A0N4XQG2-F1
#
_cell.length_a   1.000
_cell.length_b   1.000
_cell.length_c   1.000
_cell.angle_alpha   90.00
_cell.angle_beta   90.00
_cell.angle_gamma   90.00
#
_symmetry.space_group_name_H-M   'P 1'
#
loop_
_entity.id
_entity.type
_entity.pdbx_description
1 polymer ?
#
loop_
_entity_poly.entity_id
_entity_poly.type
_entity_poly.pdbx_seq_one_letter_code
_entity_poly.pdbx_strand_id
1 'polypeptide(L)'
;MYEKLSARVNTNQLVFRDHRFWTYPQPYCEMRNVAPDLYSELSMASLIMFKGDLNYRKLVADRDWAYDTPFKTALCGFLPAPVLALRTLKAETVAGLPQDVAERMRQEPDLKWMITGEYGIAELAF
;
A
#
# COMPACT_ATOMS: atom_id res chain seq x y z
N MET A 1 -20.88 -17.41 -10.94
CA MET A 1 -19.96 -16.44 -10.28
C MET A 1 -20.29 -15.00 -10.68
N TYR A 2 -20.38 -14.72 -11.99
CA TYR A 2 -20.73 -13.39 -12.51
C TYR A 2 -22.04 -12.81 -11.96
N GLU A 3 -23.12 -13.59 -11.91
CA GLU A 3 -24.43 -13.13 -11.40
C GLU A 3 -24.36 -12.60 -9.96
N LYS A 4 -23.53 -13.21 -9.10
CA LYS A 4 -23.36 -12.78 -7.70
C LYS A 4 -22.66 -11.42 -7.61
N LEU A 5 -21.68 -11.17 -8.46
CA LEU A 5 -20.97 -9.88 -8.50
C LEU A 5 -21.88 -8.79 -9.08
N SER A 6 -22.57 -9.08 -10.19
CA SER A 6 -23.52 -8.15 -10.80
C SER A 6 -24.64 -7.76 -9.82
N ALA A 7 -25.18 -8.70 -9.05
CA ALA A 7 -26.18 -8.41 -8.02
C ALA A 7 -25.65 -7.46 -6.93
N ARG A 8 -24.39 -7.60 -6.52
CA ARG A 8 -23.75 -6.70 -5.53
C ARG A 8 -23.50 -5.31 -6.10
N VAL A 9 -23.15 -5.21 -7.38
CA VAL A 9 -23.04 -3.93 -8.07
C VAL A 9 -24.40 -3.24 -8.15
N ASN A 10 -25.44 -3.96 -8.56
CA ASN A 10 -26.79 -3.42 -8.70
C ASN A 10 -27.42 -2.99 -7.36
N THR A 11 -27.01 -3.60 -6.25
CA THR A 11 -27.48 -3.26 -4.89
C THR A 11 -26.54 -2.33 -4.14
N ASN A 12 -25.52 -1.76 -4.79
CA ASN A 12 -24.50 -0.88 -4.20
C ASN A 12 -23.68 -1.50 -3.04
N GLN A 13 -23.65 -2.83 -2.95
CA GLN A 13 -22.76 -3.56 -2.04
C GLN A 13 -21.32 -3.64 -2.58
N LEU A 14 -21.14 -3.44 -3.89
CA LEU A 14 -19.85 -3.29 -4.56
C LEU A 14 -19.93 -2.06 -5.46
N VAL A 15 -19.08 -1.07 -5.20
CA VAL A 15 -19.08 0.20 -5.95
C VAL A 15 -17.70 0.39 -6.59
N PHE A 16 -17.68 0.70 -7.88
CA PHE A 16 -16.47 1.11 -8.58
C PHE A 16 -16.36 2.63 -8.57
N ARG A 17 -15.16 3.13 -8.26
CA ARG A 17 -14.84 4.56 -8.24
C ARG A 17 -13.53 4.76 -8.98
N ASP A 18 -13.46 5.84 -9.76
CA ASP A 18 -12.22 6.35 -10.32
C ASP A 18 -11.87 7.70 -9.70
N HIS A 19 -10.59 8.05 -9.72
CA HIS A 19 -10.10 9.35 -9.30
C HIS A 19 -8.74 9.59 -9.96
N ARG A 20 -8.50 10.79 -10.52
CA ARG A 20 -7.27 11.08 -11.26
C ARG A 20 -5.99 10.94 -10.43
N PHE A 21 -6.07 11.19 -9.13
CA PHE A 21 -4.93 11.07 -8.21
C PHE A 21 -4.22 9.70 -8.30
N TRP A 22 -4.95 8.62 -8.60
CA TRP A 22 -4.34 7.29 -8.72
C TRP A 22 -3.26 7.22 -9.81
N THR A 23 -3.37 8.04 -10.86
CA THR A 23 -2.43 8.09 -11.99
C THR A 23 -1.45 9.26 -11.92
N TYR A 24 -1.55 10.11 -10.90
CA TYR A 24 -0.60 11.20 -10.67
C TYR A 24 0.76 10.68 -10.13
N PRO A 25 1.87 11.43 -10.28
CA PRO A 25 3.18 10.99 -9.77
C PRO A 25 3.31 11.05 -8.24
N GLN A 26 2.43 11.77 -7.55
CA GLN A 26 2.54 12.04 -6.12
C GLN A 26 2.46 10.76 -5.25
N PRO A 27 3.24 10.71 -4.15
CA PRO A 27 3.04 9.71 -3.11
C PRO A 27 1.74 9.97 -2.34
N TYR A 28 1.25 8.95 -1.64
CA TYR A 28 -0.05 9.03 -0.97
C TYR A 28 -0.08 9.99 0.22
N CYS A 29 1.06 10.26 0.86
CA CYS A 29 1.17 11.28 1.91
C CYS A 29 0.83 12.70 1.45
N GLU A 30 0.87 12.98 0.15
CA GLU A 30 0.44 14.27 -0.42
C GLU A 30 -1.06 14.33 -0.76
N MET A 31 -1.77 13.19 -0.69
CA MET A 31 -3.18 13.10 -1.10
C MET A 31 -4.08 14.09 -0.36
N ARG A 32 -3.85 14.31 0.94
CA ARG A 32 -4.64 15.27 1.74
C ARG A 32 -4.61 16.69 1.16
N ASN A 33 -3.50 17.09 0.53
CA ASN A 33 -3.34 18.42 -0.03
C ASN A 33 -3.73 18.48 -1.51
N VAL A 34 -3.40 17.44 -2.28
CA VAL A 34 -3.60 17.41 -3.75
C VAL A 34 -4.99 16.93 -4.15
N ALA A 35 -5.60 16.05 -3.36
CA ALA A 35 -6.92 15.45 -3.58
C ALA A 35 -7.69 15.30 -2.26
N PRO A 36 -8.02 16.43 -1.59
CA PRO A 36 -8.67 16.43 -0.28
C PRO A 36 -10.03 15.71 -0.27
N ASP A 37 -10.75 15.76 -1.39
CA ASP A 37 -12.02 15.06 -1.61
C ASP A 37 -11.83 13.54 -1.57
N LEU A 38 -10.84 13.00 -2.28
CA LEU A 38 -10.50 11.58 -2.21
C LEU A 38 -10.03 11.18 -0.81
N TYR A 39 -9.20 11.99 -0.15
CA TYR A 39 -8.75 11.71 1.21
C TYR A 39 -9.94 11.64 2.18
N SER A 40 -10.91 12.54 2.03
CA SER A 40 -12.14 12.53 2.82
C SER A 40 -13.00 11.29 2.55
N GLU A 41 -13.15 10.87 1.29
CA GLU A 41 -13.86 9.64 0.95
C GLU A 41 -13.19 8.41 1.59
N LEU A 42 -11.87 8.29 1.48
CA LEU A 42 -11.11 7.19 2.07
C LEU A 42 -11.21 7.17 3.60
N SER A 43 -11.32 8.32 4.26
CA SER A 43 -11.43 8.40 5.72
C SER A 43 -12.72 7.80 6.29
N MET A 44 -13.73 7.59 5.45
CA MET A 44 -14.98 6.92 5.83
C MET A 44 -14.87 5.40 5.84
N ALA A 45 -13.78 4.83 5.32
CA ALA A 45 -13.59 3.38 5.26
C ALA A 45 -13.25 2.78 6.64
N SER A 46 -13.73 1.57 6.91
CA SER A 46 -13.29 0.81 8.10
C SER A 46 -11.92 0.14 7.90
N LEU A 47 -11.54 -0.12 6.65
CA LEU A 47 -10.25 -0.67 6.23
C LEU A 47 -10.01 -0.32 4.76
N ILE A 48 -8.78 0.08 4.42
CA ILE A 48 -8.36 0.31 3.04
C ILE A 48 -7.31 -0.73 2.68
N MET A 49 -7.55 -1.50 1.62
CA MET A 49 -6.63 -2.52 1.14
C MET A 49 -5.93 -2.06 -0.14
N PHE A 50 -4.63 -1.81 -0.06
CA PHE A 50 -3.80 -1.46 -1.20
C PHE A 50 -3.17 -2.72 -1.80
N LYS A 51 -3.32 -2.90 -3.12
CA LYS A 51 -2.88 -4.11 -3.83
C LYS A 51 -1.65 -3.84 -4.70
N GLY A 52 -0.62 -4.67 -4.55
CA GLY A 52 0.51 -4.72 -5.47
C GLY A 52 1.59 -3.68 -5.20
N ASP A 53 2.67 -3.80 -5.97
CA ASP A 53 3.94 -3.12 -5.74
C ASP A 53 3.87 -1.59 -5.94
N LEU A 54 3.22 -1.10 -7.00
CA LEU A 54 3.09 0.33 -7.24
C LEU A 54 2.34 1.06 -6.10
N ASN A 55 1.27 0.45 -5.60
CA ASN A 55 0.54 1.01 -4.47
C ASN A 55 1.40 1.10 -3.22
N TYR A 56 2.21 0.07 -2.97
CA TYR A 56 3.14 0.08 -1.85
C TYR A 56 4.19 1.18 -1.98
N ARG A 57 4.81 1.30 -3.15
CA ARG A 57 5.78 2.35 -3.44
C ARG A 57 5.19 3.74 -3.20
N LYS A 58 3.96 4.00 -3.66
CA LYS A 58 3.26 5.27 -3.37
C LYS A 58 2.92 5.46 -1.89
N LEU A 59 2.59 4.39 -1.15
CA LEU A 59 2.35 4.44 0.30
C LEU A 59 3.61 4.87 1.06
N VAL A 60 4.76 4.29 0.71
CA VAL A 60 6.05 4.56 1.39
C VAL A 60 6.90 5.63 0.70
N ALA A 61 6.30 6.37 -0.24
CA ALA A 61 6.94 7.42 -1.03
C ALA A 61 8.21 6.98 -1.80
N ASP A 62 8.32 5.69 -2.12
CA ASP A 62 9.39 5.09 -2.94
C ASP A 62 10.81 5.46 -2.46
N ARG A 63 11.01 5.52 -1.14
CA ARG A 63 12.29 5.90 -0.52
C ARG A 63 13.11 4.68 -0.13
N ASP A 64 14.41 4.93 0.06
CA ASP A 64 15.36 4.00 0.64
C ASP A 64 15.19 3.98 2.17
N TRP A 65 14.24 3.17 2.64
CA TRP A 65 13.98 2.98 4.07
C TRP A 65 14.87 1.89 4.64
N ALA A 66 15.33 2.07 5.88
CA ALA A 66 15.81 0.93 6.65
C ALA A 66 14.66 -0.10 6.76
N TYR A 67 14.96 -1.37 6.50
CA TYR A 67 13.92 -2.41 6.34
C TYR A 67 13.00 -2.58 7.56
N ASP A 68 13.51 -2.28 8.74
CA ASP A 68 12.84 -2.32 10.04
C ASP A 68 12.18 -1.00 10.43
N THR A 69 12.24 0.03 9.58
CA THR A 69 11.49 1.29 9.78
C THR A 69 10.02 0.95 9.97
N PRO A 70 9.33 1.37 11.05
CA PRO A 70 7.94 1.02 11.25
C PRO A 70 7.07 1.45 10.06
N PHE A 71 6.20 0.56 9.57
CA PHE A 71 5.36 0.84 8.40
C PHE A 71 4.56 2.14 8.56
N LYS A 72 4.00 2.39 9.75
CA LYS A 72 3.29 3.64 10.08
C LYS A 72 4.16 4.90 9.89
N THR A 73 5.46 4.83 10.17
CA THR A 73 6.42 5.91 9.91
C THR A 73 6.65 6.07 8.41
N ALA A 74 6.84 4.95 7.68
CA ALA A 74 7.06 4.95 6.25
C ALA A 74 5.86 5.52 5.45
N LEU A 75 4.64 5.44 5.98
CA LEU A 75 3.44 6.07 5.42
C LEU A 75 3.51 7.61 5.36
N CYS A 76 4.51 8.24 5.99
CA CYS A 76 4.71 9.68 5.95
C CYS A 76 3.44 10.49 6.33
N GLY A 77 2.65 9.99 7.28
CA GLY A 77 1.40 10.62 7.73
C GLY A 77 0.15 10.28 6.90
N PHE A 78 0.26 9.44 5.86
CA PHE A 78 -0.89 8.91 5.13
C PHE A 78 -1.61 7.84 5.94
N LEU A 79 -2.64 8.23 6.69
CA LEU A 79 -3.48 7.30 7.45
C LEU A 79 -4.93 7.83 7.51
N PRO A 80 -5.66 7.87 6.38
CA PRO A 80 -7.06 8.30 6.37
C PRO A 80 -7.97 7.36 7.17
N ALA A 81 -7.66 6.07 7.17
CA ALA A 81 -8.30 4.98 7.91
C ALA A 81 -7.26 3.87 8.13
N PRO A 82 -7.58 2.76 8.84
CA PRO A 82 -6.68 1.60 8.87
C PRO A 82 -6.28 1.14 7.46
N VAL A 83 -4.99 0.97 7.22
CA VAL A 83 -4.40 0.62 5.93
C VAL A 83 -3.78 -0.75 5.98
N LEU A 84 -4.16 -1.63 5.06
CA LEU A 84 -3.54 -2.92 4.82
C LEU A 84 -2.88 -2.92 3.43
N ALA A 85 -1.56 -3.04 3.38
CA ALA A 85 -0.83 -3.22 2.12
C ALA A 85 -0.62 -4.71 1.84
N LEU A 86 -1.10 -5.19 0.69
CA LEU A 86 -0.88 -6.55 0.20
C LEU A 86 -0.02 -6.49 -1.06
N ARG A 87 1.25 -6.87 -0.93
CA ARG A 87 2.26 -6.69 -1.98
C ARG A 87 3.04 -7.97 -2.21
N THR A 88 3.33 -8.27 -3.46
CA THR A 88 4.52 -9.05 -3.84
C THR A 88 5.66 -8.11 -4.20
N LEU A 89 6.88 -8.40 -3.75
CA LEU A 89 8.01 -7.48 -3.84
C LEU A 89 8.56 -7.43 -5.26
N LYS A 90 8.49 -6.26 -5.90
CA LYS A 90 8.98 -6.02 -7.28
C LYS A 90 9.77 -4.71 -7.38
N ALA A 91 10.27 -4.21 -6.26
CA ALA A 91 11.04 -2.97 -6.15
C ALA A 91 11.86 -2.92 -4.85
N GLU A 92 12.99 -2.22 -4.90
CA GLU A 92 14.02 -2.12 -3.85
C GLU A 92 13.65 -1.19 -2.67
N THR A 93 12.35 -1.08 -2.35
CA THR A 93 11.85 -0.36 -1.18
C THR A 93 11.06 -1.31 -0.29
N VAL A 94 11.26 -1.27 1.02
CA VAL A 94 10.50 -2.04 2.01
C VAL A 94 10.63 -1.37 3.38
N ALA A 95 9.59 -1.46 4.17
CA ALA A 95 9.58 -1.04 5.57
C ALA A 95 8.85 -2.10 6.40
N GLY A 96 8.91 -1.96 7.73
CA GLY A 96 8.11 -2.72 8.69
C GLY A 96 8.48 -4.20 8.86
N LEU A 97 9.62 -4.65 8.32
CA LEU A 97 10.09 -5.99 8.57
C LEU A 97 10.45 -6.17 10.06
N PRO A 98 10.09 -7.31 10.68
CA PRO A 98 10.61 -7.69 11.99
C PRO A 98 12.14 -7.66 11.99
N GLN A 99 12.75 -7.27 13.12
CA GLN A 99 14.20 -7.03 13.19
C GLN A 99 15.03 -8.25 12.74
N ASP A 100 14.65 -9.45 13.17
CA ASP A 100 15.30 -10.72 12.79
C ASP A 100 15.18 -11.00 11.28
N VAL A 101 14.03 -10.67 10.68
CA VAL A 101 13.81 -10.79 9.24
C VAL A 101 14.64 -9.74 8.49
N ALA A 102 14.64 -8.49 8.96
CA ALA A 102 15.42 -7.41 8.35
C ALA A 102 16.92 -7.73 8.36
N GLU A 103 17.45 -8.26 9.46
CA GLU A 103 18.84 -8.70 9.58
C GLU A 103 19.15 -9.83 8.60
N ARG A 104 18.29 -10.85 8.52
CA ARG A 104 18.46 -11.95 7.56
C ARG A 104 18.44 -11.45 6.12
N MET A 105 17.46 -10.61 5.76
CA MET A 105 17.30 -10.12 4.39
C MET A 105 18.41 -9.15 3.96
N ARG A 106 19.09 -8.49 4.90
CA ARG A 106 20.31 -7.70 4.60
C ARG A 106 21.49 -8.56 4.15
N GLN A 107 21.51 -9.84 4.51
CA GLN A 107 22.58 -10.77 4.12
C GLN A 107 22.28 -11.48 2.79
N GLU A 108 21.07 -11.35 2.24
CA GLU A 108 20.72 -11.96 0.96
C GLU A 108 21.50 -11.29 -0.19
N PRO A 109 22.23 -12.07 -1.01
CA PRO A 109 23.06 -11.54 -2.07
C PRO A 109 22.21 -10.91 -3.19
N ASP A 110 22.77 -9.89 -3.85
CA ASP A 110 22.22 -9.19 -5.02
C ASP A 110 20.82 -8.55 -4.84
N LEU A 111 20.26 -8.53 -3.62
CA LEU A 111 18.92 -7.99 -3.30
C LEU A 111 17.76 -8.51 -4.17
N LYS A 112 17.95 -9.64 -4.87
CA LYS A 112 16.98 -10.20 -5.83
C LYS A 112 15.61 -10.48 -5.19
N TRP A 113 15.61 -10.84 -3.90
CA TRP A 113 14.40 -11.10 -3.13
C TRP A 113 13.40 -9.92 -3.14
N MET A 114 13.86 -8.69 -3.37
CA MET A 114 13.00 -7.50 -3.44
C MET A 114 12.36 -7.27 -4.82
N ILE A 115 12.84 -7.93 -5.87
CA ILE A 115 12.50 -7.59 -7.26
C ILE A 115 11.91 -8.77 -8.08
N THR A 116 12.05 -10.02 -7.62
CA THR A 116 11.57 -11.20 -8.36
C THR A 116 10.05 -11.42 -8.28
N GLY A 117 9.38 -10.85 -7.28
CA GLY A 117 7.96 -11.10 -7.00
C GLY A 117 7.69 -12.42 -6.27
N GLU A 118 8.73 -13.12 -5.82
CA GLU A 118 8.63 -14.41 -5.09
C GLU A 118 8.28 -14.21 -3.61
N TYR A 119 8.59 -13.04 -3.06
CA TYR A 119 8.26 -12.66 -1.69
C TYR A 119 6.99 -11.82 -1.65
N GLY A 120 6.26 -11.94 -0.54
CA GLY A 120 5.05 -11.16 -0.30
C GLY A 120 4.95 -10.68 1.14
N ILE A 121 4.30 -9.53 1.32
CA ILE A 121 4.03 -8.91 2.62
C ILE A 121 2.55 -8.54 2.74
N ALA A 122 2.07 -8.61 3.97
CA ALA A 122 0.77 -8.11 4.40
C ALA A 122 1.00 -7.21 5.62
N GLU A 123 1.01 -5.90 5.42
CA GLU A 123 1.35 -4.93 6.46
C GLU A 123 0.13 -4.08 6.84
N LEU A 124 -0.25 -4.11 8.11
CA LEU A 124 -1.35 -3.34 8.67
C LEU A 124 -0.82 -2.15 9.47
N ALA A 125 -1.36 -0.96 9.20
CA ALA A 125 -1.18 0.24 10.02
C ALA A 125 -2.53 0.82 10.44
N PHE A 126 -2.61 1.27 11.69
CA PHE A 126 -3.75 1.95 12.31
C PHE A 126 -3.24 2.94 13.35
#